data_AF-A0A0S8D232-F1
#
_entry.id   AF-A0A0S8D232-F1
#
_cell.length_a   1.000
_cell.length_b   1.000
_cell.length_c   1.000
_cell.angle_alpha   90.00
_cell.angle_beta   90.00
_cell.angle_gamma   90.00
#
_symmetry.space_group_name_H-M   'P 1'
#
loop_
_entity.id
_entity.type
_entity.pdbx_description
1 polymer ?
#
loop_
_entity_poly.entity_id
_entity_poly.type
_entity_poly.pdbx_seq_one_letter_code
_entity_poly.pdbx_strand_id
1 'polypeptide(L)'
;MRKCLIILGLIITIPCPAFSQSGHSPYAGQEKREIKALSQEDVEGYLTGQGMGFAKAAELNHYPGPKHVLELTRELRLEKEQIDQTKEAYDRMHKDAVSLGRKIVEKEGFLDHLFASGRIDVEKLREITLEIGTLRGGLRAVHLRAHLEMKQILTPHQIQRYDELRGYQGAGGEHTHQGHHGGRH
;
A
#
# COMPACT_ATOMS: atom_id res chain seq x y z
N MET A 1 -75.57 12.13 11.87
CA MET A 1 -74.86 12.75 10.72
C MET A 1 -73.36 12.68 11.00
N ARG A 2 -72.61 11.86 10.26
CA ARG A 2 -71.18 11.62 10.44
C ARG A 2 -70.37 12.82 9.93
N LYS A 3 -69.48 13.38 10.75
CA LYS A 3 -68.50 14.39 10.33
C LYS A 3 -67.20 13.66 9.94
N CYS A 4 -66.89 13.63 8.64
CA CYS A 4 -65.57 13.22 8.14
C CYS A 4 -64.58 14.36 8.37
N LEU A 5 -63.57 14.14 9.21
CA LEU A 5 -62.38 14.99 9.25
C LEU A 5 -61.41 14.52 8.17
N ILE A 6 -61.12 15.38 7.19
CA ILE A 6 -60.04 15.20 6.22
C ILE A 6 -58.75 15.68 6.90
N ILE A 7 -57.84 14.76 7.20
CA ILE A 7 -56.49 15.08 7.67
C ILE A 7 -55.63 15.36 6.44
N LEU A 8 -55.26 16.63 6.25
CA LEU A 8 -54.32 17.08 5.23
C LEU A 8 -52.90 16.69 5.67
N GLY A 9 -52.33 15.65 5.05
CA GLY A 9 -50.98 15.19 5.33
C GLY A 9 -49.92 16.16 4.78
N LEU A 10 -49.17 16.79 5.67
CA LEU A 10 -48.02 17.63 5.33
C LEU A 10 -46.84 16.73 4.94
N ILE A 11 -46.53 16.67 3.64
CA ILE A 11 -45.35 15.97 3.11
C ILE A 11 -44.13 16.84 3.43
N ILE A 12 -43.35 16.43 4.44
CA ILE A 12 -42.05 17.03 4.74
C ILE A 12 -41.04 16.43 3.76
N THR A 13 -40.66 17.19 2.74
CA THR A 13 -39.54 16.87 1.85
C THR A 13 -38.25 17.06 2.63
N ILE A 14 -37.53 15.98 2.90
CA ILE A 14 -36.19 16.04 3.49
C ILE A 14 -35.23 16.42 2.35
N PRO A 15 -34.60 17.61 2.38
CA PRO A 15 -33.59 17.96 1.37
C PRO A 15 -32.39 17.04 1.55
N CYS A 16 -32.13 16.21 0.55
CA CYS A 16 -30.90 15.46 0.44
C CYS A 16 -29.76 16.46 0.19
N PRO A 17 -28.73 16.56 1.05
CA PRO A 17 -27.57 17.37 0.73
C PRO A 17 -26.87 16.72 -0.47
N ALA A 18 -27.05 17.33 -1.64
CA ALA A 18 -26.24 17.02 -2.81
C ALA A 18 -24.80 17.38 -2.45
N PHE A 19 -23.92 16.38 -2.29
CA PHE A 19 -22.49 16.62 -2.27
C PHE A 19 -22.12 17.30 -3.59
N SER A 20 -21.80 18.58 -3.51
CA SER A 20 -21.25 19.31 -4.64
C SER A 20 -19.87 18.70 -4.91
N GLN A 21 -19.78 17.82 -5.91
CA GLN A 21 -18.50 17.46 -6.50
C GLN A 21 -17.95 18.75 -7.11
N SER A 22 -17.02 19.39 -6.41
CA SER A 22 -16.19 20.45 -6.98
C SER A 22 -15.64 19.95 -8.32
N GLY A 23 -16.03 20.58 -9.42
CA GLY A 23 -15.75 20.14 -10.80
C GLY A 23 -14.28 20.23 -11.24
N HIS A 24 -13.35 20.13 -10.30
CA HIS A 24 -11.92 20.15 -10.55
C HIS A 24 -11.37 18.73 -10.67
N SER A 25 -10.33 18.59 -11.49
CA SER A 25 -9.59 17.33 -11.64
C SER A 25 -9.06 16.83 -10.27
N PRO A 26 -9.05 15.51 -10.00
CA PRO A 26 -8.38 14.96 -8.81
C PRO A 26 -6.86 15.23 -8.80
N TYR A 27 -6.31 15.69 -9.94
CA TYR A 27 -4.90 16.06 -10.08
C TYR A 27 -4.64 17.56 -9.91
N ALA A 28 -5.66 18.38 -9.65
CA ALA A 28 -5.47 19.82 -9.47
C ALA A 28 -4.47 20.11 -8.34
N GLY A 29 -3.43 20.91 -8.63
CA GLY A 29 -2.31 21.22 -7.75
C GLY A 29 -1.12 20.26 -7.91
N GLN A 30 -1.32 19.07 -8.48
CA GLN A 30 -0.24 18.10 -8.70
C GLN A 30 0.68 18.52 -9.86
N GLU A 31 0.22 19.39 -10.77
CA GLU A 31 1.04 19.98 -11.84
C GLU A 31 2.23 20.80 -11.31
N LYS A 32 2.23 21.16 -10.03
CA LYS A 32 3.30 21.91 -9.35
C LYS A 32 4.38 21.02 -8.72
N ARG A 33 4.19 19.69 -8.69
CA ARG A 33 5.20 18.75 -8.18
C ARG A 33 6.47 18.83 -9.02
N GLU A 34 7.61 18.47 -8.45
CA GLU A 34 8.87 18.40 -9.19
C GLU A 34 8.82 17.32 -10.27
N ILE A 35 8.32 16.13 -9.93
CA ILE A 35 8.03 15.02 -10.85
C ILE A 35 6.51 14.78 -10.78
N LYS A 36 5.76 15.00 -11.86
CA LYS A 36 4.28 15.06 -11.79
C LYS A 36 3.68 13.73 -11.33
N ALA A 37 4.29 12.62 -11.76
CA ALA A 37 3.84 11.26 -11.47
C ALA A 37 4.13 10.79 -10.03
N LEU A 38 5.03 11.46 -9.29
CA LEU A 38 5.45 11.02 -7.96
C LEU A 38 5.08 12.05 -6.90
N SER A 39 4.45 11.61 -5.81
CA SER A 39 4.31 12.45 -4.62
C SER A 39 5.66 12.62 -3.91
N GLN A 40 5.76 13.59 -2.99
CA GLN A 40 6.95 13.72 -2.16
C GLN A 40 7.19 12.47 -1.30
N GLU A 41 6.13 11.86 -0.78
CA GLU A 41 6.20 10.59 -0.05
C GLU A 41 6.73 9.45 -0.93
N ASP A 42 6.35 9.39 -2.21
CA ASP A 42 6.90 8.40 -3.14
C ASP A 42 8.40 8.59 -3.35
N VAL A 43 8.83 9.84 -3.59
CA VAL A 43 10.24 10.17 -3.78
C VAL A 43 11.04 9.80 -2.54
N GLU A 44 10.61 10.21 -1.36
CA GLU A 44 11.26 9.86 -0.09
C GLU A 44 11.27 8.34 0.13
N GLY A 45 10.16 7.66 -0.16
CA GLY A 45 10.04 6.21 -0.08
C GLY A 45 11.04 5.48 -0.96
N TYR A 46 11.20 5.90 -2.22
CA TYR A 46 12.22 5.35 -3.13
C TYR A 46 13.64 5.65 -2.66
N LEU A 47 13.93 6.90 -2.26
CA LEU A 47 15.28 7.31 -1.86
C LEU A 47 15.74 6.67 -0.54
N THR A 48 14.79 6.27 0.30
CA THR A 48 15.05 5.60 1.60
C THR A 48 14.72 4.11 1.58
N GLY A 49 14.38 3.53 0.42
CA GLY A 49 14.15 2.08 0.27
C GLY A 49 13.00 1.55 1.13
N GLN A 50 11.94 2.33 1.32
CA GLN A 50 10.76 1.93 2.08
C GLN A 50 10.01 0.80 1.38
N GLY A 51 9.31 -0.02 2.17
CA GLY A 51 8.55 -1.15 1.64
C GLY A 51 7.42 -0.75 0.69
N MET A 52 6.84 0.45 0.82
CA MET A 52 5.80 1.05 -0.06
C MET A 52 4.69 0.08 -0.53
N GLY A 53 4.40 -0.97 0.24
CA GLY A 53 3.48 -2.04 -0.14
C GLY A 53 3.97 -3.05 -1.18
N PHE A 54 5.23 -2.99 -1.66
CA PHE A 54 5.80 -3.88 -2.67
C PHE A 54 5.70 -5.37 -2.30
N ALA A 55 5.85 -5.70 -1.01
CA ALA A 55 5.81 -7.06 -0.50
C ALA A 55 4.45 -7.50 0.07
N LYS A 56 3.36 -6.74 -0.11
CA LYS A 56 2.04 -7.11 0.45
C LYS A 56 1.61 -8.53 0.08
N ALA A 57 1.93 -8.99 -1.13
CA ALA A 57 1.63 -10.36 -1.56
C ALA A 57 2.33 -11.42 -0.71
N ALA A 58 3.55 -11.17 -0.24
CA ALA A 58 4.26 -12.09 0.64
C ALA A 58 3.79 -11.93 2.09
N GLU A 59 3.78 -10.69 2.59
CA GLU A 59 3.41 -10.36 3.97
C GLU A 59 2.03 -10.92 4.35
N LEU A 60 1.01 -10.66 3.52
CA LEU A 60 -0.37 -11.10 3.78
C LEU A 60 -0.61 -12.59 3.48
N ASN A 61 0.43 -13.32 3.04
CA ASN A 61 0.40 -14.77 2.85
C ASN A 61 1.42 -15.47 3.78
N HIS A 62 1.65 -14.90 4.96
CA HIS A 62 2.46 -15.50 6.03
C HIS A 62 3.95 -15.65 5.69
N TYR A 63 4.50 -14.69 4.94
CA TYR A 63 5.94 -14.54 4.75
C TYR A 63 6.40 -13.29 5.49
N PRO A 64 7.07 -13.42 6.65
CA PRO A 64 7.45 -12.26 7.46
C PRO A 64 8.41 -11.30 6.73
N GLY A 65 8.30 -10.01 7.01
CA GLY A 65 9.23 -9.00 6.52
C GLY A 65 10.41 -8.80 7.48
N PRO A 66 11.67 -8.74 6.99
CA PRO A 66 12.85 -8.76 7.85
C PRO A 66 12.93 -7.58 8.84
N LYS A 67 12.46 -6.39 8.44
CA LYS A 67 12.38 -5.22 9.33
C LYS A 67 11.53 -5.54 10.58
N HIS A 68 10.34 -6.07 10.36
CA HIS A 68 9.39 -6.37 11.43
C HIS A 68 9.82 -7.58 12.26
N VAL A 69 10.52 -8.54 11.65
CA VAL A 69 11.15 -9.65 12.38
C VAL A 69 12.21 -9.13 13.35
N LEU A 70 13.06 -8.19 12.92
CA LEU A 70 14.05 -7.55 13.81
C LEU A 70 13.39 -6.75 14.94
N GLU A 71 12.31 -6.03 14.66
CA GLU A 71 11.52 -5.30 15.67
C GLU A 71 10.93 -6.24 16.73
N LEU A 72 10.61 -7.49 16.36
CA LEU A 72 10.00 -8.50 17.23
C LEU A 72 10.97 -9.57 17.74
N THR A 73 12.28 -9.29 17.71
CA THR A 73 13.34 -10.26 18.06
C THR A 73 13.10 -10.97 19.40
N ARG A 74 12.67 -10.23 20.43
CA ARG A 74 12.45 -10.78 21.78
C ARG A 74 11.18 -11.63 21.84
N GLU A 75 10.12 -11.15 21.23
CA GLU A 75 8.79 -11.77 21.21
C GLU A 75 8.78 -13.07 20.39
N LEU A 76 9.62 -13.12 19.34
CA LEU A 76 9.85 -14.30 18.51
C LEU A 76 10.92 -15.24 19.08
N ARG A 77 11.61 -14.83 20.15
CA ARG A 77 12.72 -15.59 20.76
C ARG A 77 13.75 -16.02 19.71
N LEU A 78 14.18 -15.09 18.86
CA LEU A 78 15.14 -15.40 17.80
C LEU A 78 16.48 -15.79 18.40
N GLU A 79 17.07 -16.86 17.87
CA GLU A 79 18.44 -17.25 18.17
C GLU A 79 19.43 -16.27 17.53
N LYS A 80 20.65 -16.18 18.07
CA LYS A 80 21.68 -15.27 17.56
C LYS A 80 21.90 -15.44 16.05
N GLU A 81 21.95 -16.69 15.58
CA GLU A 81 22.12 -17.02 14.16
C GLU A 81 20.97 -16.44 13.31
N GLN A 82 19.71 -16.56 13.77
CA GLN A 82 18.55 -16.02 13.05
C GLN A 82 18.56 -14.50 13.01
N ILE A 83 19.00 -13.85 14.09
CA ILE A 83 19.16 -12.38 14.14
C ILE A 83 20.19 -11.92 13.12
N ASP A 84 21.35 -12.58 13.07
CA ASP A 84 22.43 -12.22 12.16
C ASP A 84 22.01 -12.43 10.69
N GLN A 85 21.40 -13.57 10.36
CA GLN A 85 20.85 -13.84 9.02
C GLN A 85 19.74 -12.85 8.63
N THR A 86 18.88 -12.45 9.58
CA THR A 86 17.81 -11.48 9.32
C THR A 86 18.37 -10.08 9.05
N LYS A 87 19.41 -9.66 9.78
CA LYS A 87 20.11 -8.39 9.52
C LYS A 87 20.74 -8.38 8.14
N GLU A 88 21.44 -9.45 7.77
CA GLU A 88 22.05 -9.56 6.44
C GLU A 88 21.00 -9.49 5.32
N ALA A 89 19.86 -10.18 5.48
CA ALA A 89 18.74 -10.12 4.55
C ALA A 89 18.15 -8.71 4.45
N TYR A 90 17.95 -8.03 5.59
CA TYR A 90 17.47 -6.65 5.64
C TYR A 90 18.44 -5.68 4.94
N ASP A 91 19.73 -5.74 5.29
CA ASP A 91 20.74 -4.80 4.78
C ASP A 91 20.92 -4.96 3.26
N ARG A 92 20.92 -6.20 2.77
CA ARG A 92 20.99 -6.51 1.33
C ARG A 92 19.75 -5.96 0.61
N MET A 93 18.55 -6.24 1.14
CA MET A 93 17.29 -5.73 0.58
C MET A 93 17.27 -4.21 0.56
N HIS A 94 17.61 -3.55 1.67
CA HIS A 94 17.56 -2.10 1.81
C HIS A 94 18.55 -1.41 0.87
N LYS A 95 19.79 -1.91 0.78
CA LYS A 95 20.80 -1.41 -0.16
C LYS A 95 20.33 -1.50 -1.62
N ASP A 96 19.79 -2.65 -2.02
CA ASP A 96 19.29 -2.87 -3.36
C ASP A 96 18.06 -1.97 -3.65
N ALA A 97 17.15 -1.84 -2.67
CA ALA A 97 15.95 -1.02 -2.78
C ALA A 97 16.28 0.46 -2.97
N VAL A 98 17.20 1.00 -2.17
CA VAL A 98 17.68 2.38 -2.30
C VAL A 98 18.35 2.63 -3.66
N SER A 99 19.19 1.69 -4.12
CA SER A 99 19.85 1.78 -5.43
C SER A 99 18.84 1.84 -6.58
N LEU A 100 17.84 0.96 -6.56
CA LEU A 100 16.78 0.95 -7.58
C LEU A 100 15.84 2.15 -7.46
N GLY A 101 15.50 2.56 -6.24
CA GLY A 101 14.65 3.72 -5.97
C GLY A 101 15.23 5.02 -6.54
N ARG A 102 16.53 5.26 -6.37
CA ARG A 102 17.21 6.42 -7.01
C ARG A 102 17.05 6.42 -8.53
N LYS A 103 17.24 5.26 -9.16
CA LYS A 103 17.10 5.11 -10.62
C LYS A 103 15.66 5.32 -11.07
N ILE A 104 14.67 4.88 -10.29
CA ILE A 104 13.25 5.12 -10.59
C ILE A 104 12.95 6.62 -10.56
N VAL A 105 13.36 7.32 -9.51
CA VAL A 105 13.16 8.78 -9.38
C VAL A 105 13.82 9.53 -10.53
N GLU A 106 15.06 9.16 -10.88
CA GLU A 106 15.78 9.76 -12.02
C GLU A 106 15.05 9.53 -13.35
N LYS A 107 14.60 8.30 -13.62
CA LYS A 107 13.94 7.96 -14.89
C LYS A 107 12.55 8.56 -15.01
N GLU A 108 11.80 8.63 -13.90
CA GLU A 108 10.51 9.33 -13.85
C GLU A 108 10.69 10.84 -14.06
N GLY A 109 11.71 11.46 -13.46
CA GLY A 109 12.05 12.85 -13.72
C GLY A 109 12.48 13.11 -15.17
N PHE A 110 13.22 12.18 -15.77
CA PHE A 110 13.59 12.28 -17.19
C PHE A 110 12.37 12.16 -18.11
N LEU A 111 11.45 11.24 -17.83
CA LEU A 111 10.19 11.12 -18.55
C LEU A 111 9.36 12.40 -18.45
N ASP A 112 9.20 12.94 -17.25
CA ASP A 112 8.51 14.21 -17.00
C ASP A 112 9.09 15.35 -17.84
N HIS A 113 10.43 15.48 -17.84
CA HIS A 113 11.13 16.50 -18.60
C HIS A 113 10.96 16.36 -20.12
N LEU A 114 10.93 15.14 -20.67
CA LEU A 114 10.70 14.91 -22.10
C LEU A 114 9.30 15.38 -22.53
N PHE A 115 8.28 15.12 -21.71
CA PHE A 115 6.94 15.66 -21.94
C PHE A 115 6.89 17.18 -21.80
N ALA A 116 7.45 17.72 -20.71
CA ALA A 116 7.43 19.16 -20.42
C ALA A 116 8.15 19.98 -21.51
N SER A 117 9.19 19.42 -22.13
CA SER A 117 9.95 20.07 -23.20
C SER A 117 9.43 19.75 -24.62
N GLY A 118 8.39 18.93 -24.77
CA GLY A 118 7.85 18.54 -26.07
C GLY A 118 8.81 17.70 -26.93
N ARG A 119 9.81 17.06 -26.30
CA ARG A 119 10.86 16.28 -26.98
C ARG A 119 10.59 14.77 -26.98
N ILE A 120 9.47 14.34 -26.41
CA ILE A 120 9.05 12.95 -26.40
C ILE A 120 8.50 12.54 -27.77
N ASP A 121 8.90 11.36 -28.24
CA ASP A 121 8.29 10.67 -29.39
C ASP A 121 7.88 9.24 -28.99
N VAL A 122 7.26 8.50 -29.92
CA VAL A 122 6.73 7.15 -29.66
C VAL A 122 7.84 6.15 -29.32
N GLU A 123 9.02 6.27 -29.95
CA GLU A 123 10.14 5.38 -29.72
C GLU A 123 10.74 5.62 -28.33
N LYS A 124 11.06 6.87 -28.02
CA LYS A 124 11.61 7.26 -26.72
C LYS A 124 10.63 6.97 -25.58
N LEU A 125 9.33 7.19 -25.80
CA LEU A 125 8.28 6.82 -24.84
C LEU A 125 8.32 5.31 -24.53
N ARG A 126 8.42 4.47 -25.56
CA ARG A 126 8.49 3.01 -25.36
C ARG A 126 9.74 2.61 -24.60
N GLU A 127 10.90 3.17 -24.95
CA GLU A 127 12.18 2.89 -24.29
C GLU A 127 12.12 3.24 -22.80
N ILE A 128 11.82 4.49 -22.47
CA ILE A 128 11.88 4.97 -21.08
C ILE A 128 10.83 4.31 -20.19
N THR A 129 9.64 4.02 -20.71
CA THR A 129 8.59 3.35 -19.93
C THR A 129 8.91 1.89 -19.65
N LEU A 130 9.56 1.18 -20.58
CA LEU A 130 10.07 -0.18 -20.34
C LEU A 130 11.21 -0.20 -19.33
N GLU A 131 12.11 0.79 -19.36
CA GLU A 131 13.17 0.94 -18.36
C GLU A 131 12.59 1.17 -16.96
N ILE A 132 11.65 2.11 -16.82
CA ILE A 132 10.94 2.37 -15.54
C ILE A 132 10.22 1.10 -15.06
N GLY A 133 9.50 0.42 -15.97
CA GLY A 133 8.81 -0.83 -15.67
C GLY A 133 9.75 -1.92 -15.15
N THR A 134 10.92 -2.07 -15.78
CA THR A 134 11.97 -3.00 -15.36
C THR A 134 12.51 -2.67 -13.96
N LEU A 135 12.79 -1.38 -13.70
CA LEU A 135 13.27 -0.93 -12.39
C LEU A 135 12.25 -1.17 -11.28
N ARG A 136 10.97 -0.81 -11.52
CA ARG A 136 9.87 -1.07 -10.57
C ARG A 136 9.66 -2.56 -10.33
N GLY A 137 9.73 -3.38 -11.37
CA GLY A 137 9.68 -4.84 -11.26
C GLY A 137 10.83 -5.37 -10.40
N GLY A 138 12.05 -4.90 -10.64
CA GLY A 138 13.23 -5.23 -9.84
C GLY A 138 13.09 -4.83 -8.38
N LEU A 139 12.59 -3.63 -8.09
CA LEU A 139 12.38 -3.16 -6.72
C LEU A 139 11.36 -4.02 -5.98
N ARG A 140 10.26 -4.36 -6.65
CA ARG A 140 9.26 -5.28 -6.10
C ARG A 140 9.85 -6.66 -5.80
N ALA A 141 10.67 -7.18 -6.71
CA ALA A 141 11.35 -8.45 -6.53
C ALA A 141 12.33 -8.45 -5.35
N VAL A 142 13.08 -7.35 -5.14
CA VAL A 142 13.98 -7.19 -3.99
C VAL A 142 13.23 -7.34 -2.66
N HIS A 143 12.09 -6.66 -2.51
CA HIS A 143 11.29 -6.79 -1.30
C HIS A 143 10.69 -8.19 -1.14
N LEU A 144 10.11 -8.77 -2.20
CA LEU A 144 9.52 -10.11 -2.12
C LEU A 144 10.56 -11.20 -1.81
N ARG A 145 11.77 -11.10 -2.36
CA ARG A 145 12.88 -12.02 -2.06
C ARG A 145 13.24 -12.00 -0.58
N ALA A 146 13.30 -10.81 0.03
CA ALA A 146 13.61 -10.71 1.46
C ALA A 146 12.55 -11.41 2.34
N HIS A 147 11.27 -11.35 1.95
CA HIS A 147 10.21 -12.11 2.62
C HIS A 147 10.35 -13.63 2.39
N LEU A 148 10.81 -14.08 1.21
CA LEU A 148 11.12 -15.49 0.96
C LEU A 148 12.26 -15.99 1.85
N GLU A 149 13.31 -15.18 2.03
CA GLU A 149 14.43 -15.49 2.94
C GLU A 149 13.95 -15.65 4.39
N MET A 150 13.03 -14.79 4.86
CA MET A 150 12.49 -14.91 6.23
C MET A 150 11.75 -16.22 6.47
N LYS A 151 11.05 -16.73 5.45
CA LYS A 151 10.37 -18.04 5.52
C LYS A 151 11.35 -19.20 5.72
N GLN A 152 12.60 -19.04 5.27
CA GLN A 152 13.65 -20.05 5.41
C GLN A 152 14.39 -19.92 6.76
N ILE A 153 14.56 -18.69 7.26
CA ILE A 153 15.26 -18.40 8.52
C ILE A 153 14.40 -18.73 9.75
N LEU A 154 13.10 -18.46 9.67
CA LEU A 154 12.19 -18.61 10.81
C LEU A 154 11.57 -20.01 10.87
N THR A 155 11.37 -20.50 12.09
CA THR A 155 10.61 -21.74 12.32
C THR A 155 9.11 -21.52 12.06
N PRO A 156 8.34 -22.58 11.75
CA PRO A 156 6.88 -22.47 11.61
C PRO A 156 6.20 -21.83 12.82
N HIS A 157 6.65 -22.16 14.03
CA HIS A 157 6.13 -21.57 15.27
C HIS A 157 6.44 -20.07 15.38
N GLN A 158 7.63 -19.62 14.98
CA GLN A 158 7.97 -18.19 14.94
C GLN A 158 7.14 -17.43 13.90
N ILE A 159 6.87 -18.03 12.74
CA ILE A 159 6.00 -17.43 11.72
C ILE A 159 4.57 -17.28 12.26
N GLN A 160 4.03 -18.32 12.90
CA GLN A 160 2.70 -18.23 13.53
C GLN A 160 2.66 -17.11 14.58
N ARG A 161 3.69 -17.04 15.44
CA ARG A 161 3.79 -16.00 16.47
C ARG A 161 3.93 -14.61 15.86
N TYR A 162 4.67 -14.47 14.76
CA TYR A 162 4.76 -13.22 14.01
C TYR A 162 3.38 -12.78 13.49
N ASP A 163 2.62 -13.69 12.89
CA ASP A 163 1.28 -13.38 12.38
C ASP A 163 0.31 -12.94 13.50
N GLU A 164 0.39 -13.56 14.67
CA GLU A 164 -0.36 -13.10 15.86
C GLU A 164 0.03 -11.69 16.27
N LEU A 165 1.34 -11.42 16.41
CA LEU A 165 1.87 -10.11 16.82
C LEU A 165 1.54 -9.00 15.81
N ARG A 166 1.39 -9.37 14.53
CA ARG A 166 1.02 -8.47 13.44
C ARG A 166 -0.48 -8.33 13.23
N GLY A 167 -1.30 -9.10 13.95
CA GLY A 167 -2.76 -9.04 13.90
C GLY A 167 -3.36 -9.75 12.67
N TYR A 168 -2.63 -10.64 12.01
CA TYR A 168 -3.11 -11.37 10.84
C TYR A 168 -4.02 -12.55 11.18
N GLN A 169 -4.09 -12.94 12.45
CA GLN A 169 -4.96 -14.01 12.93
C GLN A 169 -6.33 -13.52 13.44
N GLY A 170 -6.76 -12.30 13.08
CA GLY A 170 -8.03 -11.71 13.54
C GLY A 170 -8.86 -11.05 12.43
N ALA A 171 -9.67 -11.86 11.74
CA ALA A 171 -10.96 -11.51 11.11
C ALA A 171 -11.56 -12.73 10.36
N GLY A 172 -11.59 -13.90 11.01
CA GLY A 172 -12.19 -15.11 10.47
C GLY A 172 -13.21 -15.70 11.44
N GLY A 173 -14.31 -14.97 11.71
CA GLY A 173 -15.45 -15.53 12.43
C GLY A 173 -16.10 -14.65 13.51
N GLU A 174 -16.49 -13.41 13.20
CA GLU A 174 -17.60 -12.76 13.91
C GLU A 174 -18.42 -11.96 12.88
N HIS A 175 -19.22 -12.69 12.10
CA HIS A 175 -20.49 -12.13 11.63
C HIS A 175 -21.40 -12.04 12.85
N THR A 176 -21.32 -10.95 13.59
CA THR A 176 -22.39 -10.59 14.51
C THR A 176 -23.61 -10.26 13.65
N HIS A 177 -24.41 -11.27 13.33
CA HIS A 177 -25.79 -11.10 12.92
C HIS A 177 -26.53 -10.47 14.09
N GLN A 178 -26.44 -9.15 14.22
CA GLN A 178 -27.37 -8.42 15.07
C GLN A 178 -28.70 -8.36 14.31
N GLY A 179 -29.46 -9.45 14.44
CA GLY A 179 -30.83 -9.53 13.99
C GLY A 179 -31.66 -8.46 14.69
N HIS A 180 -31.99 -7.39 13.96
CA HIS A 180 -33.10 -6.53 14.34
C HIS A 180 -34.39 -7.19 13.86
N HIS A 181 -34.92 -8.08 14.70
CA HIS A 181 -36.33 -8.43 14.70
C HIS A 181 -37.07 -7.52 15.68
N GLY A 182 -38.07 -6.82 15.15
CA GLY A 182 -39.11 -6.10 15.90
C GLY A 182 -39.76 -5.16 14.89
N GLY A 183 -40.98 -5.37 14.41
CA GLY A 183 -42.14 -5.99 15.01
C GLY A 183 -43.29 -5.04 14.68
N ARG A 184 -44.26 -5.51 13.90
CA ARG A 184 -45.47 -4.77 13.50
C ARG A 184 -46.15 -4.14 14.72
N HIS A 185 -46.65 -2.91 14.58
CA HIS A 185 -48.07 -2.54 14.71
C HIS A 185 -48.29 -1.16 14.10
#